data_AF-D5P657-F1
#
_entry.id   AF-D5P657-F1
#
_cell.length_a   1.000
_cell.length_b   1.000
_cell.length_c   1.000
_cell.angle_alpha   90.00
_cell.angle_beta   90.00
_cell.angle_gamma   90.00
#
_symmetry.space_group_name_H-M   'P 1'
#
loop_
_entity.id
_entity.type
_entity.pdbx_description
1 polymer ?
#
loop_
_entity_poly.entity_id
_entity_poly.type
_entity_poly.pdbx_seq_one_letter_code
_entity_poly.pdbx_strand_id
1 'polypeptide(L)'
;MTAILTPARPVLETALRAGLRWLYATEQPADALVERRGAKIATADRALRFVPVSGDGNPLIVVDLLTVHWGVGASSPPLNALPPNELPVLASELARLGIPICALHYHGITGTISLDAPVHPSLQAAVLCYDRGCPWHHTQVCEAPIRDGGMACSWHTDGHRRAIWPTLQPSPPPGTETAAGCRQFSASERQP
;
A
#
# COMPACT_ATOMS: atom_id res chain seq x y z
N MET A 1 -23.01 16.72 20.78
CA MET A 1 -21.88 17.32 20.04
C MET A 1 -20.84 16.24 19.83
N THR A 2 -20.83 15.62 18.64
CA THR A 2 -19.93 14.51 18.32
C THR A 2 -18.61 15.11 17.87
N ALA A 3 -17.54 14.90 18.65
CA ALA A 3 -16.20 15.32 18.27
C ALA A 3 -15.80 14.56 16.99
N ILE A 4 -15.55 15.30 15.92
CA ILE A 4 -14.90 14.78 14.72
C ILE A 4 -13.45 14.53 15.14
N LEU A 5 -13.18 13.30 15.59
CA LEU A 5 -11.81 12.87 15.87
C LEU A 5 -11.07 12.83 14.55
N THR A 6 -10.30 13.89 14.31
CA THR A 6 -9.28 13.89 13.28
C THR A 6 -8.26 12.85 13.70
N PRO A 7 -7.87 11.90 12.83
CA PRO A 7 -6.76 10.99 13.13
C PRO A 7 -5.57 11.78 13.67
N ALA A 8 -4.77 11.20 14.56
CA ALA A 8 -3.47 11.76 14.86
C ALA A 8 -2.64 11.75 13.56
N ARG A 9 -2.63 12.90 12.87
CA ARG A 9 -2.00 13.18 11.57
C ARG A 9 -0.66 12.45 11.32
N PRO A 10 0.29 12.35 12.28
CA PRO A 10 1.56 11.68 12.04
C PRO A 10 1.45 10.17 11.70
N VAL A 11 0.46 9.46 12.23
CA VAL A 11 0.30 8.01 11.97
C VAL A 11 -0.26 7.77 10.57
N LEU A 12 -1.23 8.59 10.15
CA LEU A 12 -1.81 8.54 8.81
C LEU A 12 -0.78 8.91 7.73
N GLU A 13 0.02 9.96 7.98
CA GLU A 13 1.10 10.36 7.09
C GLU A 13 2.16 9.25 6.96
N THR A 14 2.55 8.62 8.07
CA THR A 14 3.53 7.52 8.05
C THR A 14 3.00 6.32 7.25
N ALA A 15 1.72 5.96 7.44
CA ALA A 15 1.07 4.91 6.66
C ALA A 15 1.01 5.25 5.17
N LEU A 16 0.67 6.50 4.83
CA LEU A 16 0.65 6.99 3.46
C LEU A 16 2.03 6.88 2.81
N ARG A 17 3.07 7.40 3.47
CA ARG A 17 4.45 7.34 2.96
C ARG A 17 4.96 5.90 2.80
N ALA A 18 4.67 5.02 3.76
CA ALA A 18 5.04 3.61 3.68
C ALA A 18 4.40 2.90 2.47
N GLY A 19 3.10 3.13 2.25
CA GLY A 19 2.39 2.57 1.11
C GLY A 19 2.84 3.16 -0.23
N LEU A 20 3.08 4.47 -0.32
CA LEU A 20 3.60 5.11 -1.54
C LEU A 20 5.00 4.61 -1.90
N ARG A 21 5.89 4.46 -0.90
CA ARG A 21 7.21 3.85 -1.12
C ARG A 21 7.09 2.43 -1.64
N TRP A 22 6.15 1.65 -1.10
CA TRP A 22 5.88 0.30 -1.57
C TRP A 22 5.36 0.28 -3.02
N LEU A 23 4.41 1.16 -3.35
CA LEU A 23 3.85 1.26 -4.70
C LEU A 23 4.89 1.66 -5.75
N TYR A 24 5.77 2.62 -5.45
CA TYR A 24 6.58 3.28 -6.47
C TYR A 24 8.08 3.01 -6.40
N ALA A 25 8.62 2.63 -5.24
CA ALA A 25 10.07 2.56 -5.03
C ALA A 25 10.55 1.19 -4.52
N THR A 26 9.65 0.28 -4.15
CA THR A 26 10.03 -1.04 -3.65
C THR A 26 10.02 -2.05 -4.78
N GLU A 27 11.21 -2.45 -5.19
CA GLU A 27 11.41 -3.58 -6.09
C GLU A 27 10.91 -4.87 -5.43
N GLN A 28 10.24 -5.71 -6.21
CA GLN A 28 9.73 -7.00 -5.80
C GLN A 28 10.61 -8.09 -6.40
N PRO A 29 10.91 -9.17 -5.67
CA PRO A 29 11.55 -10.35 -6.25
C PRO A 29 10.75 -10.89 -7.44
N ALA A 30 11.45 -11.47 -8.42
CA ALA A 30 10.84 -11.95 -9.66
C ALA A 30 9.81 -13.08 -9.45
N ASP A 31 9.91 -13.80 -8.33
CA ASP A 31 9.03 -14.87 -7.90
C ASP A 31 8.05 -14.45 -6.78
N ALA A 32 7.99 -13.15 -6.48
CA ALA A 32 7.01 -12.63 -5.54
C ALA A 32 5.59 -12.69 -6.11
N LEU A 33 4.63 -12.97 -5.23
CA LEU A 33 3.20 -12.91 -5.54
C LEU A 33 2.55 -11.86 -4.67
N VAL A 34 1.81 -10.95 -5.30
CA VAL A 34 1.03 -9.92 -4.62
C VAL A 34 -0.40 -10.04 -5.09
N GLU A 35 -1.32 -10.25 -4.15
CA GLU A 35 -2.75 -10.24 -4.45
C GLU A 35 -3.18 -8.91 -5.08
N ARG A 36 -4.13 -8.96 -6.02
CA ARG A 36 -4.69 -7.75 -6.64
C ARG A 36 -5.25 -6.75 -5.63
N ARG A 37 -5.74 -7.23 -4.48
CA ARG A 37 -6.22 -6.38 -3.38
C ARG A 37 -5.11 -5.56 -2.72
N GLY A 38 -3.86 -5.90 -2.96
CA GLY A 38 -2.69 -5.16 -2.51
C GLY A 38 -2.47 -5.23 -1.00
N ALA A 39 -1.80 -4.20 -0.47
CA ALA A 39 -1.40 -4.16 0.93
C ALA A 39 -2.33 -3.26 1.75
N LYS A 40 -2.66 -3.68 2.98
CA LYS A 40 -3.47 -2.90 3.92
C LYS A 40 -2.63 -2.48 5.13
N ILE A 41 -2.65 -1.20 5.47
CA ILE A 41 -2.01 -0.62 6.65
C ILE A 41 -3.10 -0.01 7.53
N ALA A 42 -3.28 -0.58 8.72
CA ALA A 42 -4.19 -0.01 9.72
C ALA A 42 -3.49 1.14 10.45
N THR A 43 -4.27 2.19 10.73
CA THR A 43 -3.93 3.29 11.63
C THR A 43 -4.85 3.23 12.85
N ALA A 44 -4.90 4.27 13.69
CA ALA A 44 -5.76 4.25 14.88
C ALA A 44 -7.27 4.21 14.53
N ASP A 45 -7.69 4.88 13.47
CA ASP A 45 -9.10 5.11 13.13
C ASP A 45 -9.43 4.89 11.64
N ARG A 46 -8.41 4.70 10.81
CA ARG A 46 -8.51 4.37 9.39
C ARG A 46 -7.76 3.10 9.07
N ALA A 47 -8.10 2.48 7.95
CA ALA A 47 -7.19 1.60 7.25
C ALA A 47 -6.96 2.12 5.83
N LEU A 48 -5.70 2.22 5.44
CA LEU A 48 -5.31 2.54 4.07
C LEU A 48 -4.98 1.24 3.35
N ARG A 49 -5.58 1.01 2.19
CA ARG A 49 -5.23 -0.10 1.30
C ARG A 49 -4.67 0.44 0.01
N PHE A 50 -3.49 -0.05 -0.35
CA PHE A 50 -2.77 0.32 -1.54
C PHE A 50 -2.93 -0.80 -2.56
N VAL A 51 -3.71 -0.54 -3.59
CA VAL A 51 -4.07 -1.49 -4.66
C VAL A 51 -3.19 -1.15 -5.87
N PRO A 52 -2.23 -2.02 -6.26
CA PRO A 52 -1.29 -1.68 -7.33
C PRO A 52 -1.93 -1.60 -8.72
N VAL A 53 -2.95 -2.42 -8.96
CA VAL A 53 -3.67 -2.48 -10.24
C VAL A 53 -5.16 -2.55 -9.95
N SER A 54 -5.88 -1.47 -10.23
CA SER A 54 -7.36 -1.43 -10.15
C SER A 54 -8.00 -1.94 -11.46
N GLY A 55 -9.35 -1.97 -11.50
CA GLY A 55 -10.09 -2.34 -12.71
C GLY A 55 -9.79 -1.46 -13.91
N ASP A 56 -9.48 -0.18 -13.68
CA ASP A 56 -9.11 0.79 -14.73
C ASP A 56 -7.61 0.78 -15.05
N GLY A 57 -6.85 -0.15 -14.48
CA GLY A 57 -5.40 -0.29 -14.68
C GLY A 57 -4.54 0.65 -13.82
N ASN A 58 -5.10 1.75 -13.33
CA ASN A 58 -4.39 2.70 -12.46
C ASN A 58 -4.30 2.22 -11.00
N PRO A 59 -3.27 2.62 -10.23
CA PRO A 59 -3.19 2.29 -8.81
C PRO A 59 -4.25 3.05 -8.01
N LEU A 60 -4.69 2.47 -6.90
CA LEU A 60 -5.78 3.01 -6.07
C LEU A 60 -5.38 2.99 -4.59
N ILE A 61 -5.66 4.08 -3.89
CA ILE A 61 -5.65 4.09 -2.42
C ILE A 61 -7.10 4.02 -1.95
N VAL A 62 -7.44 2.96 -1.22
CA VAL A 62 -8.73 2.81 -0.55
C VAL A 62 -8.58 3.23 0.91
N VAL A 63 -9.42 4.14 1.35
CA VAL A 63 -9.50 4.63 2.72
C VAL A 63 -10.75 4.01 3.34
N ASP A 64 -10.57 3.14 4.31
CA ASP A 64 -11.65 2.49 5.06
C ASP A 64 -11.75 3.08 6.47
N LEU A 65 -12.95 3.27 7.00
CA LEU A 65 -13.14 3.40 8.44
C LEU A 65 -12.74 2.10 9.14
N LEU A 66 -11.91 2.19 10.18
CA LEU A 66 -11.49 0.98 10.91
C LEU A 66 -12.63 0.42 11.78
N THR A 67 -13.43 1.29 12.38
CA THR A 67 -14.59 0.93 13.20
C THR A 67 -15.84 1.55 12.59
N VAL A 68 -16.77 0.68 12.18
CA VAL A 68 -18.07 1.08 11.64
C VAL A 68 -19.13 0.82 12.71
N HIS A 69 -19.89 1.85 13.03
CA HIS A 69 -21.02 1.76 13.95
C HIS A 69 -22.27 1.54 13.12
N TRP A 70 -22.89 0.37 13.26
CA TRP A 70 -24.11 0.03 12.54
C TRP A 70 -25.34 0.41 13.36
N GLY A 71 -26.40 0.86 12.70
CA GLY A 71 -27.70 1.02 13.33
C GLY A 71 -28.28 -0.33 13.77
N VAL A 72 -29.31 -0.30 14.62
CA VAL A 72 -30.00 -1.53 15.05
C VAL A 72 -30.75 -2.12 13.85
N GLY A 73 -30.49 -3.40 13.53
CA GLY A 73 -31.14 -4.13 12.44
C GLY A 73 -30.21 -4.45 11.27
N ALA A 74 -30.43 -5.59 10.61
CA ALA A 74 -29.53 -6.16 9.59
C ALA A 74 -29.38 -5.30 8.31
N SER A 75 -30.29 -4.36 8.07
CA SER A 75 -30.31 -3.48 6.90
C SER A 75 -30.10 -2.01 7.25
N SER A 76 -29.75 -1.71 8.51
CA SER A 76 -29.57 -0.33 8.95
C SER A 76 -28.27 0.25 8.40
N PRO A 77 -28.27 1.51 7.93
CA PRO A 77 -27.07 2.13 7.38
C PRO A 77 -26.01 2.33 8.49
N PRO A 78 -24.74 2.52 8.09
CA PRO A 78 -23.71 3.00 9.00
C PRO A 78 -24.13 4.31 9.68
N LEU A 79 -23.96 4.39 10.99
CA LEU A 79 -24.17 5.59 11.81
C LEU A 79 -22.99 6.55 11.73
N ASN A 80 -21.85 6.08 11.23
CA ASN A 80 -20.68 6.88 10.92
C ASN A 80 -20.29 6.70 9.45
N ALA A 81 -19.71 7.75 8.87
CA ALA A 81 -19.22 7.78 7.50
C ALA A 81 -17.86 8.49 7.48
N LEU A 82 -17.13 8.32 6.38
CA LEU A 82 -15.90 9.10 6.19
C LEU A 82 -16.23 10.59 6.13
N PRO A 83 -15.45 11.45 6.81
CA PRO A 83 -15.62 12.88 6.70
C PRO A 83 -15.50 13.35 5.24
N PRO A 84 -16.33 14.31 4.79
CA PRO A 84 -16.32 14.80 3.41
C PRO A 84 -15.02 15.53 3.04
N ASN A 85 -14.19 15.90 4.03
CA ASN A 85 -12.88 16.51 3.82
C ASN A 85 -11.71 15.52 3.91
N GLU A 86 -11.96 14.24 4.25
CA GLU A 86 -10.90 13.24 4.45
C GLU A 86 -10.08 13.01 3.16
N LEU A 87 -10.73 12.74 2.04
CA LEU A 87 -10.04 12.51 0.77
C LEU A 87 -9.38 13.78 0.21
N PRO A 88 -10.00 14.98 0.27
CA PRO A 88 -9.32 16.23 -0.07
C PRO A 88 -8.06 16.50 0.77
N VAL A 89 -8.06 16.17 2.07
CA VAL A 89 -6.87 16.31 2.92
C VAL A 89 -5.78 15.35 2.48
N LEU A 90 -6.11 14.08 2.23
CA LEU A 90 -5.15 13.10 1.71
C LEU A 90 -4.63 13.47 0.31
N ALA A 91 -5.50 13.99 -0.57
CA ALA A 91 -5.11 14.50 -1.88
C ALA A 91 -4.11 15.66 -1.78
N SER A 92 -4.30 16.55 -0.81
CA SER A 92 -3.36 17.66 -0.56
C SER A 92 -2.00 17.15 -0.07
N GLU A 93 -1.97 16.11 0.76
CA GLU A 93 -0.71 15.46 1.16
C GLU A 93 -0.05 14.72 0.00
N LEU A 94 -0.81 14.03 -0.85
CA LEU A 94 -0.30 13.40 -2.08
C LEU A 94 0.33 14.44 -3.02
N ALA A 95 -0.32 15.58 -3.21
CA ALA A 95 0.21 16.68 -3.99
C ALA A 95 1.53 17.23 -3.41
N ARG A 96 1.63 17.38 -2.08
CA ARG A 96 2.88 17.76 -1.39
C ARG A 96 4.01 16.75 -1.60
N LEU A 97 3.68 15.48 -1.80
CA LEU A 97 4.61 14.40 -2.10
C LEU A 97 4.92 14.26 -3.60
N GLY A 98 4.34 15.11 -4.44
CA GLY A 98 4.51 15.05 -5.90
C GLY A 98 3.82 13.85 -6.54
N ILE A 99 2.81 13.26 -5.88
CA ILE A 99 2.05 12.12 -6.40
C ILE A 99 0.76 12.64 -7.08
N PRO A 100 0.66 12.57 -8.41
CA PRO A 100 -0.53 13.02 -9.13
C PRO A 100 -1.72 12.05 -8.91
N ILE A 101 -2.92 12.62 -8.83
CA ILE A 101 -4.19 11.90 -8.68
C ILE A 101 -5.12 12.21 -9.85
N CYS A 102 -5.94 11.24 -10.26
CA CYS A 102 -6.92 11.44 -11.34
C CYS A 102 -8.34 11.65 -10.81
N ALA A 103 -8.71 10.96 -9.71
CA ALA A 103 -10.09 10.91 -9.24
C ALA A 103 -10.19 10.62 -7.74
N LEU A 104 -11.29 11.10 -7.15
CA LEU A 104 -11.71 10.84 -5.77
C LEU A 104 -13.15 10.34 -5.76
N HIS A 105 -13.44 9.25 -5.05
CA HIS A 105 -14.81 8.75 -4.89
C HIS A 105 -15.14 8.43 -3.43
N TYR A 106 -16.35 8.77 -3.02
CA TYR A 106 -16.88 8.46 -1.69
C TYR A 106 -17.96 7.37 -1.77
N HIS A 107 -17.88 6.40 -0.87
CA HIS A 107 -18.79 5.26 -0.75
C HIS A 107 -19.20 5.05 0.72
N GLY A 108 -19.67 6.10 1.38
CA GLY A 108 -20.12 6.07 2.78
C GLY A 108 -18.98 5.85 3.78
N ILE A 109 -18.68 4.59 4.09
CA ILE A 109 -17.63 4.18 5.04
C ILE A 109 -16.26 3.95 4.39
N THR A 110 -16.23 3.96 3.06
CA THR A 110 -15.03 3.78 2.23
C THR A 110 -14.89 4.96 1.28
N GLY A 111 -13.66 5.35 1.01
CA GLY A 111 -13.31 6.35 0.01
C GLY A 111 -12.17 5.84 -0.86
N THR A 112 -12.09 6.28 -2.10
CA THR A 112 -11.04 5.86 -3.03
C THR A 112 -10.35 7.04 -3.68
N ILE A 113 -9.05 6.92 -3.87
CA ILE A 113 -8.18 7.91 -4.53
C ILE A 113 -7.46 7.19 -5.66
N SER A 114 -7.77 7.51 -6.90
CA SER A 114 -7.10 6.96 -8.08
C SER A 114 -5.83 7.77 -8.36
N LEU A 115 -4.70 7.07 -8.50
CA LEU A 115 -3.40 7.67 -8.77
C LEU A 115 -3.10 7.67 -10.27
N ASP A 116 -2.39 8.70 -10.76
CA ASP A 116 -2.12 8.87 -12.20
C ASP A 116 -0.80 8.24 -12.64
N ALA A 117 0.10 7.99 -11.70
CA ALA A 117 1.39 7.36 -11.98
C ALA A 117 1.28 5.82 -11.88
N PRO A 118 1.87 5.07 -12.83
CA PRO A 118 1.95 3.62 -12.75
C PRO A 118 2.83 3.19 -11.56
N VAL A 119 2.51 2.05 -10.95
CA VAL A 119 3.35 1.45 -9.89
C VAL A 119 4.71 0.99 -10.43
N HIS A 120 5.61 0.63 -9.50
CA HIS A 120 6.88 0.00 -9.82
C HIS A 120 6.67 -1.24 -10.71
N PRO A 121 7.40 -1.39 -11.84
CA PRO A 121 7.16 -2.47 -12.80
C PRO A 121 7.22 -3.88 -12.22
N SER A 122 8.14 -4.13 -11.27
CA SER A 122 8.22 -5.45 -10.60
C SER A 122 7.00 -5.74 -9.72
N LEU A 123 6.39 -4.72 -9.11
CA LEU A 123 5.17 -4.88 -8.32
C LEU A 123 3.98 -5.18 -9.23
N GLN A 124 3.90 -4.48 -10.37
CA GLN A 124 2.92 -4.82 -11.41
C GLN A 124 3.11 -6.26 -11.89
N ALA A 125 4.35 -6.70 -12.14
CA ALA A 125 4.66 -8.06 -12.56
C ALA A 125 4.25 -9.11 -11.51
N ALA A 126 4.47 -8.85 -10.22
CA ALA A 126 4.06 -9.73 -9.13
C ALA A 126 2.53 -9.89 -9.06
N VAL A 127 1.77 -8.82 -9.26
CA VAL A 127 0.30 -8.86 -9.35
C VAL A 127 -0.16 -9.64 -10.58
N LEU A 128 0.46 -9.39 -11.74
CA LEU A 128 0.15 -10.13 -12.96
C LEU A 128 0.49 -11.62 -12.85
N CYS A 129 1.55 -11.98 -12.13
CA CYS A 129 1.91 -13.36 -11.83
C CYS A 129 0.83 -14.04 -10.98
N TYR A 130 0.38 -13.37 -9.92
CA TYR A 130 -0.74 -13.82 -9.10
C TYR A 130 -2.03 -14.00 -9.92
N ASP A 131 -2.32 -13.05 -10.81
CA ASP A 131 -3.53 -13.05 -11.65
C ASP A 131 -3.56 -14.17 -12.69
N ARG A 132 -2.40 -14.54 -13.25
CA ARG A 132 -2.27 -15.72 -14.13
C ARG A 132 -2.51 -17.04 -13.39
N GLY A 133 -2.41 -17.03 -12.06
CA GLY A 133 -2.51 -18.21 -11.23
C GLY A 133 -1.27 -19.10 -11.30
N CYS A 134 -1.30 -20.18 -10.53
CA CYS A 134 -0.21 -21.12 -10.43
C CYS A 134 0.17 -21.70 -11.80
N PRO A 135 1.45 -21.71 -12.20
CA PRO A 135 1.84 -22.17 -13.53
C PRO A 135 1.61 -23.68 -13.75
N TRP A 136 1.43 -24.46 -12.68
CA TRP A 136 1.17 -25.90 -12.76
C TRP A 136 -0.32 -26.25 -12.74
N HIS A 137 -1.12 -25.51 -11.96
CA HIS A 137 -2.54 -25.82 -11.75
C HIS A 137 -3.48 -24.82 -12.42
N HIS A 138 -2.95 -23.72 -12.95
CA HIS A 138 -3.67 -22.63 -13.61
C HIS A 138 -4.83 -22.06 -12.78
N THR A 139 -4.66 -22.07 -11.45
CA THR A 139 -5.62 -21.56 -10.47
C THR A 139 -4.92 -20.64 -9.47
N GLN A 140 -5.64 -19.64 -8.96
CA GLN A 140 -5.18 -18.78 -7.87
C GLN A 140 -5.24 -19.49 -6.51
N VAL A 141 -6.01 -20.57 -6.42
CA VAL A 141 -6.19 -21.37 -5.20
C VAL A 141 -5.80 -22.81 -5.50
N CYS A 142 -4.60 -23.20 -5.07
CA CYS A 142 -4.09 -24.56 -5.23
C CYS A 142 -4.52 -25.44 -4.06
N GLU A 143 -5.83 -25.70 -3.95
CA GLU A 143 -6.40 -26.66 -3.00
C GLU A 143 -6.63 -28.00 -3.72
N ALA A 144 -5.57 -28.74 -4.05
CA ALA A 144 -5.77 -30.15 -4.39
C ALA A 144 -6.04 -30.93 -3.09
N PRO A 145 -7.09 -31.77 -3.00
CA PRO A 145 -7.32 -32.63 -1.85
C PRO A 145 -6.16 -33.61 -1.64
N ILE A 146 -5.72 -33.79 -0.39
CA ILE A 146 -4.63 -34.71 0.02
C ILE A 146 -4.83 -36.14 -0.51
N ARG A 147 -6.09 -36.56 -0.72
CA ARG A 147 -6.46 -37.90 -1.21
C ARG A 147 -6.11 -38.19 -2.69
N ASP A 148 -5.81 -37.16 -3.48
CA ASP A 148 -5.52 -37.30 -4.92
C ASP A 148 -4.03 -37.11 -5.25
N GLY A 149 -3.14 -37.27 -4.26
CA GLY A 149 -1.69 -37.06 -4.44
C GLY A 149 -1.28 -35.58 -4.54
N GLY A 150 -2.19 -34.67 -4.18
CA GLY A 150 -1.95 -33.23 -4.14
C GLY A 150 -0.92 -32.87 -3.06
N MET A 151 0.36 -32.77 -3.44
CA MET A 151 1.32 -32.01 -2.65
C MET A 151 0.79 -30.59 -2.55
N ALA A 152 0.58 -30.09 -1.32
CA ALA A 152 0.21 -28.70 -1.06
C ALA A 152 1.15 -27.77 -1.86
N CYS A 153 0.67 -27.25 -2.98
CA CYS A 153 1.50 -26.52 -3.93
C CYS A 153 2.09 -25.31 -3.23
N SER A 154 3.41 -25.31 -3.02
CA SER A 154 4.06 -24.28 -2.21
C SER A 154 4.13 -22.94 -2.93
N TRP A 155 3.92 -22.91 -4.26
CA TRP A 155 4.00 -21.72 -5.11
C TRP A 155 3.34 -20.49 -4.52
N HIS A 156 2.09 -20.62 -4.08
CA HIS A 156 1.33 -19.51 -3.50
C HIS A 156 2.00 -19.04 -2.20
N THR A 157 2.28 -19.97 -1.29
CA THR A 157 2.89 -19.67 0.01
C THR A 157 4.29 -19.06 -0.13
N ASP A 158 5.12 -19.64 -1.01
CA ASP A 158 6.50 -19.20 -1.24
C ASP A 158 6.53 -17.83 -1.91
N GLY A 159 5.68 -17.60 -2.91
CA GLY A 159 5.59 -16.31 -3.59
C GLY A 159 5.11 -15.18 -2.67
N HIS A 160 4.12 -15.42 -1.82
CA HIS A 160 3.66 -14.44 -0.83
C HIS A 160 4.71 -14.14 0.24
N ARG A 161 5.48 -15.16 0.66
CA ARG A 161 6.61 -14.99 1.60
C ARG A 161 7.75 -14.16 1.03
N ARG A 162 7.94 -14.19 -0.29
CA ARG A 162 8.98 -13.43 -0.98
C ARG A 162 8.57 -12.00 -1.29
N ALA A 163 7.27 -11.72 -1.38
CA ALA A 163 6.80 -10.36 -1.57
C ALA A 163 7.30 -9.44 -0.43
N ILE A 164 7.82 -8.28 -0.83
CA ILE A 164 8.21 -7.24 0.11
C ILE A 164 6.98 -6.38 0.36
N TRP A 165 6.49 -6.36 1.59
CA TRP A 165 5.29 -5.64 2.02
C TRP A 165 5.64 -4.26 2.59
N PRO A 166 4.72 -3.27 2.54
CA PRO A 166 5.00 -1.95 3.09
C PRO A 166 5.29 -2.04 4.59
N THR A 167 6.42 -1.48 4.99
CA THR A 167 6.82 -1.37 6.40
C THR A 167 6.58 0.04 6.91
N LEU A 168 5.89 0.14 8.06
CA LEU A 168 5.83 1.37 8.83
C LEU A 168 7.22 1.61 9.42
N GLN A 169 8.09 2.29 8.69
CA GLN A 169 9.29 2.84 9.30
C GLN A 169 8.89 4.11 10.05
N PRO A 170 9.34 4.29 11.30
CA PRO A 170 9.22 5.59 11.94
C PRO A 170 9.94 6.61 11.06
N SER A 171 9.31 7.77 10.81
CA SER A 171 10.03 8.87 10.19
C SER A 171 11.26 9.20 11.05
N PRO A 172 12.44 9.43 10.45
CA PRO A 172 13.55 9.99 11.23
C PRO A 172 13.07 11.33 11.83
N PRO A 173 13.41 11.63 13.09
CA PRO A 173 13.01 12.89 13.69
C PRO A 173 13.53 14.05 12.83
N PRO A 174 12.77 15.15 12.69
CA PRO A 174 13.25 16.32 11.97
C PRO A 174 14.53 16.82 12.66
N GLY A 175 15.68 16.68 12.00
CA GLY A 175 16.97 17.15 12.50
C GLY A 175 18.18 16.22 12.32
N THR A 176 18.00 14.96 11.92
CA THR A 176 19.14 14.11 11.55
C THR A 176 19.49 14.27 10.07
N GLU A 177 20.06 15.44 9.73
CA GLU A 177 20.95 15.56 8.58
C GLU A 177 22.20 14.74 8.89
N THR A 178 22.37 13.62 8.20
CA THR A 178 23.61 12.87 8.22
C THR A 178 24.70 13.76 7.63
N ALA A 179 25.57 14.27 8.49
CA ALA A 179 26.88 14.77 8.10
C ALA A 179 27.68 13.58 7.51
N ALA A 180 27.45 13.29 6.24
CA ALA A 180 28.34 12.48 5.43
C ALA A 180 29.62 13.29 5.26
N GLY A 181 30.56 13.03 6.18
CA GLY A 181 31.88 13.63 6.22
C GLY A 181 32.54 13.64 4.85
N CYS A 182 32.86 14.86 4.45
CA CYS A 182 33.72 15.25 3.35
C CYS A 182 34.93 14.29 3.24
N ARG A 183 35.01 13.52 2.15
CA ARG A 183 36.27 12.88 1.74
C ARG A 183 37.19 14.00 1.26
N GLN A 184 38.18 14.36 2.09
CA GLN A 184 39.27 15.22 1.67
C GLN A 184 40.04 14.56 0.53
N PHE A 185 40.05 15.23 -0.62
CA PHE A 185 41.02 15.01 -1.69
C PHE A 185 42.42 15.30 -1.12
N SER A 186 43.29 14.29 -1.05
CA SER A 186 44.73 14.51 -0.90
C SER A 186 45.33 14.74 -2.28
N ALA A 187 45.83 15.95 -2.51
CA ALA A 187 46.56 16.33 -3.71
C ALA A 187 48.04 15.90 -3.61
N SER A 188 48.57 15.53 -4.77
CA SER A 188 49.96 15.22 -5.12
C SER A 188 51.07 15.90 -4.31
N GLU A 189 52.06 15.11 -3.89
CA GLU A 189 53.47 15.50 -4.00
C GLU A 189 54.16 14.54 -4.98
N ARG A 190 54.54 15.08 -6.15
CA ARG A 190 55.59 14.53 -7.02
C ARG A 190 56.84 15.36 -6.77
N GLN A 191 57.87 14.74 -6.22
CA GLN A 191 59.27 15.15 -6.44
C GLN A 191 59.85 14.29 -7.58
N PRO A 192 60.81 14.83 -8.31
CA PRO A 192 62.22 14.62 -7.92
C PRO A 192 62.92 15.88 -7.40
#